data_AF-A0A5B7ILJ2-F1
#
_entry.id   AF-A0A5B7ILJ2-F1
#
_cell.length_a   1.000
_cell.length_b   1.000
_cell.length_c   1.000
_cell.angle_alpha   90.00
_cell.angle_beta   90.00
_cell.angle_gamma   90.00
#
_symmetry.space_group_name_H-M   'P 1'
#
loop_
_entity.id
_entity.type
_entity.pdbx_description
1 polymer ?
#
loop_
_entity_poly.entity_id
_entity_poly.type
_entity_poly.pdbx_seq_one_letter_code
_entity_poly.pdbx_strand_id
1 'polypeptide(L)'
;MSFQVFSQVSQIPGVSAYRHADIPDRYHFRNSPYIYDIILVAKKGKSSSSSSSISTTTTLWHYIMASRSDKQLPRRTDSYVSVGGHGYDPDDMNMKGIFFARGPAFDCGSVVEPIHVVDVYQVLTHVLHLTPLPHNGTWSHVEPIFRTYDSVCSGADRCFLSLSSVLLLTLMLLARQLMN
;
A
#
# COMPACT_ATOMS: atom_id res chain seq x y z
N MET A 1 -8.44 -36.28 -11.59
CA MET A 1 -9.20 -35.72 -10.45
C MET A 1 -9.30 -34.20 -10.52
N SER A 2 -8.22 -33.47 -10.83
CA SER A 2 -8.20 -32.00 -10.89
C SER A 2 -9.19 -31.37 -11.89
N PHE A 3 -9.42 -31.99 -13.07
CA PHE A 3 -10.35 -31.47 -14.07
C PHE A 3 -11.80 -31.38 -13.58
N GLN A 4 -12.28 -32.42 -12.90
CA GLN A 4 -13.66 -32.46 -12.37
C GLN A 4 -13.85 -31.41 -11.27
N VAL A 5 -12.87 -31.29 -10.36
CA VAL A 5 -12.89 -30.26 -9.31
C VAL A 5 -12.90 -28.87 -9.93
N PHE A 6 -12.00 -28.59 -10.87
CA PHE A 6 -11.95 -27.31 -11.58
C PHE A 6 -13.27 -26.96 -12.27
N SER A 7 -13.85 -27.94 -12.99
CA SER A 7 -15.13 -27.76 -13.67
C SER A 7 -16.26 -27.41 -12.71
N GLN A 8 -16.29 -28.00 -11.50
CA GLN A 8 -17.31 -27.72 -10.50
C GLN A 8 -17.12 -26.34 -9.85
N VAL A 9 -15.90 -26.02 -9.39
CA VAL A 9 -15.64 -24.74 -8.71
C VAL A 9 -15.76 -23.54 -9.65
N SER A 10 -15.53 -23.73 -10.96
CA SER A 10 -15.70 -22.68 -11.96
C SER A 10 -17.17 -22.27 -12.17
N GLN A 11 -18.13 -23.10 -11.75
CA GLN A 11 -19.57 -22.78 -11.83
C GLN A 11 -20.07 -22.01 -10.60
N ILE A 12 -19.24 -21.85 -9.56
CA ILE A 12 -19.65 -21.16 -8.33
C ILE A 12 -19.86 -19.67 -8.63
N PRO A 13 -21.06 -19.11 -8.42
CA PRO A 13 -21.31 -17.70 -8.62
C PRO A 13 -20.41 -16.84 -7.73
N GLY A 14 -19.93 -15.73 -8.26
CA GLY A 14 -19.13 -14.77 -7.48
C GLY A 14 -17.67 -15.14 -7.28
N VAL A 15 -17.16 -16.15 -8.00
CA VAL A 15 -15.74 -16.54 -7.97
C VAL A 15 -15.19 -16.62 -9.39
N SER A 16 -13.93 -16.24 -9.57
CA SER A 16 -13.09 -16.65 -10.70
C SER A 16 -12.24 -17.83 -10.27
N ALA A 17 -12.27 -18.94 -10.99
CA ALA A 17 -11.36 -20.06 -10.79
C ALA A 17 -10.28 -20.05 -11.88
N TYR A 18 -9.03 -20.24 -11.49
CA TYR A 18 -7.91 -20.38 -12.41
C TYR A 18 -7.16 -21.66 -12.10
N ARG A 19 -6.80 -22.43 -13.13
CA ARG A 19 -5.73 -23.41 -12.99
C ARG A 19 -4.41 -22.66 -12.88
N HIS A 20 -3.40 -23.28 -12.27
CA HIS A 20 -2.07 -22.68 -12.10
C HIS A 20 -1.55 -22.04 -13.39
N ALA A 21 -1.57 -22.78 -14.51
CA ALA A 21 -1.10 -22.30 -15.81
C ALA A 21 -1.90 -21.10 -16.36
N ASP A 22 -3.15 -20.94 -15.93
CA ASP A 22 -4.08 -19.93 -16.42
C ASP A 22 -4.18 -18.71 -15.48
N ILE A 23 -3.39 -18.66 -14.39
CA ILE A 23 -3.36 -17.52 -13.46
C ILE A 23 -2.89 -16.28 -14.21
N PRO A 24 -3.66 -15.17 -14.26
CA PRO A 24 -3.27 -13.96 -14.99
C PRO A 24 -1.87 -13.43 -14.59
N ASP A 25 -1.04 -13.07 -15.58
CA ASP A 25 0.34 -12.64 -15.34
C ASP A 25 0.44 -11.41 -14.44
N ARG A 26 -0.55 -10.52 -14.49
CA ARG A 26 -0.63 -9.32 -13.64
C ARG A 26 -0.64 -9.61 -12.13
N TYR A 27 -1.00 -10.83 -11.71
CA TYR A 27 -0.92 -11.21 -10.30
C TYR A 27 0.51 -11.51 -9.86
N HIS A 28 1.42 -11.78 -10.80
CA HIS A 28 2.80 -12.19 -10.51
C HIS A 28 2.92 -13.43 -9.60
N PHE A 29 1.88 -14.27 -9.52
CA PHE A 29 1.85 -15.46 -8.67
C PHE A 29 2.18 -16.76 -9.40
N ARG A 30 1.99 -16.80 -10.73
CA ARG A 30 2.09 -18.04 -11.53
C ARG A 30 3.43 -18.78 -11.36
N ASN A 31 4.52 -18.05 -11.18
CA ASN A 31 5.86 -18.66 -11.12
C ASN A 31 6.27 -19.11 -9.71
N SER A 32 5.39 -18.99 -8.71
CA SER A 32 5.66 -19.43 -7.34
C SER A 32 5.44 -20.93 -7.19
N PRO A 33 6.38 -21.68 -6.57
CA PRO A 33 6.22 -23.12 -6.32
C PRO A 33 5.22 -23.43 -5.19
N TYR A 34 4.76 -22.41 -4.45
CA TYR A 34 3.83 -22.56 -3.33
C TYR A 34 2.38 -22.26 -3.68
N ILE A 35 2.11 -21.90 -4.94
CA ILE A 35 0.75 -21.69 -5.42
C ILE A 35 0.13 -23.04 -5.80
N TYR A 36 -1.12 -23.22 -5.39
CA TYR A 36 -1.89 -24.44 -5.63
C TYR A 36 -2.31 -24.57 -7.10
N ASP A 37 -2.54 -25.81 -7.54
CA ASP A 37 -3.01 -26.17 -8.89
C ASP A 37 -4.27 -25.42 -9.34
N ILE A 38 -5.11 -25.03 -8.38
CA ILE A 38 -6.34 -24.26 -8.59
C ILE A 38 -6.37 -23.13 -7.56
N ILE A 39 -6.50 -21.90 -8.03
CA ILE A 39 -6.77 -20.73 -7.17
C ILE A 39 -8.17 -20.20 -7.44
N LEU A 40 -8.78 -19.66 -6.39
CA LEU A 40 -10.09 -19.02 -6.45
C LEU A 40 -9.95 -17.55 -6.06
N VAL A 41 -10.49 -16.67 -6.88
CA VAL A 41 -10.54 -15.22 -6.64
C VAL A 41 -11.99 -14.82 -6.47
N ALA A 42 -12.36 -14.40 -5.26
CA ALA A 42 -13.71 -13.92 -4.98
C ALA A 42 -13.98 -12.58 -5.67
N LYS A 43 -15.22 -12.36 -6.12
CA LYS A 43 -15.66 -11.16 -6.83
C LYS A 43 -16.71 -10.39 -6.05
N LYS A 44 -16.79 -9.08 -6.34
CA LYS A 44 -18.03 -8.31 -6.10
C LYS A 44 -19.16 -8.91 -6.92
N GLY A 45 -20.33 -9.03 -6.32
CA GLY A 45 -21.56 -9.38 -7.02
C GLY A 45 -22.72 -8.50 -6.58
N LYS A 46 -23.79 -8.51 -7.36
CA LYS A 46 -25.06 -7.90 -6.97
C LYS A 46 -25.89 -8.97 -6.25
N SER A 47 -26.31 -8.67 -5.03
CA SER A 47 -27.34 -9.45 -4.36
C SER A 47 -28.65 -8.70 -4.48
N SER A 48 -29.64 -9.35 -5.08
CA SER A 48 -31.01 -8.87 -5.11
C SER A 48 -31.75 -9.50 -3.95
N SER A 49 -31.94 -8.74 -2.86
CA SER A 49 -32.83 -9.18 -1.78
C SER A 49 -34.26 -8.80 -2.14
N SER A 50 -35.10 -9.78 -2.44
CA SER A 50 -36.53 -9.60 -2.66
C SER A 50 -37.29 -9.73 -1.34
N SER A 51 -37.10 -8.78 -0.43
CA SER A 51 -37.92 -8.66 0.77
C SER A 51 -38.96 -7.57 0.54
N SER A 52 -40.21 -7.98 0.30
CA SER A 52 -41.45 -7.20 0.35
C SER A 52 -41.36 -5.73 -0.14
N SER A 53 -41.78 -5.53 -1.38
CA SER A 53 -42.14 -4.24 -2.01
C SER A 53 -41.01 -3.28 -2.41
N ILE A 54 -39.75 -3.52 -2.06
CA ILE A 54 -38.61 -2.72 -2.55
C ILE A 54 -37.51 -3.64 -3.08
N SER A 55 -37.27 -3.58 -4.39
CA SER A 55 -36.12 -4.23 -5.03
C SER A 55 -34.88 -3.39 -4.81
N THR A 56 -34.16 -3.64 -3.71
CA THR A 56 -32.85 -3.02 -3.48
C THR A 56 -31.77 -3.93 -4.07
N THR A 57 -31.11 -3.48 -5.13
CA THR A 57 -29.92 -4.15 -5.65
C THR A 57 -28.71 -3.66 -4.88
N THR A 58 -28.23 -4.45 -3.93
CA THR A 58 -27.04 -4.12 -3.14
C THR A 58 -25.83 -4.87 -3.70
N THR A 59 -24.73 -4.14 -3.95
CA THR A 59 -23.45 -4.78 -4.28
C THR A 59 -22.88 -5.41 -3.02
N LEU A 60 -22.73 -6.73 -3.00
CA LEU A 60 -22.13 -7.49 -1.91
C LEU A 60 -20.82 -8.13 -2.38
N TRP A 61 -19.89 -8.27 -1.45
CA TRP A 61 -18.66 -9.00 -1.67
C TRP A 61 -18.88 -10.49 -1.40
N HIS A 62 -18.44 -11.35 -2.32
CA HIS A 62 -18.37 -12.78 -2.03
C HIS A 62 -17.15 -13.06 -1.16
N TYR A 63 -17.29 -13.96 -0.19
CA TYR A 63 -16.20 -14.36 0.69
C TYR A 63 -15.96 -15.86 0.56
N ILE A 64 -14.70 -16.25 0.34
CA ILE A 64 -14.29 -17.65 0.41
C ILE A 64 -13.85 -17.90 1.84
N MET A 65 -14.72 -18.52 2.62
CA MET A 65 -14.45 -18.84 4.00
C MET A 65 -13.93 -20.27 4.09
N ALA A 66 -12.91 -20.48 4.93
CA ALA A 66 -12.50 -21.83 5.29
C ALA A 66 -13.67 -22.59 5.94
N SER A 67 -13.67 -23.92 5.78
CA SER A 67 -14.63 -24.80 6.44
C SER A 67 -14.66 -24.50 7.94
N ARG A 68 -15.86 -24.41 8.53
CA ARG A 68 -16.04 -24.23 9.97
C ARG A 68 -15.40 -25.43 10.67
N SER A 69 -14.29 -25.20 11.36
CA SER A 69 -13.62 -26.20 12.18
C SER A 69 -13.80 -25.84 13.65
N ASP A 70 -14.04 -26.84 14.48
CA ASP A 70 -14.05 -26.69 15.95
C ASP A 70 -12.67 -26.29 16.51
N LYS A 71 -11.62 -26.33 15.67
CA LYS A 71 -10.26 -25.86 15.99
C LYS A 71 -10.09 -24.34 15.87
N GLN A 72 -11.04 -23.63 15.27
CA GLN A 72 -10.95 -22.17 15.11
C GLN A 72 -11.37 -21.50 16.42
N LEU A 73 -10.47 -20.71 17.03
CA LEU A 73 -10.71 -20.01 18.30
C LEU A 73 -10.65 -18.48 18.10
N PRO A 74 -11.63 -17.71 18.61
CA PRO A 74 -12.87 -18.18 19.25
C PRO A 74 -13.77 -18.92 18.25
N ARG A 75 -14.51 -19.92 18.74
CA ARG A 75 -15.43 -20.71 17.91
C ARG A 75 -16.42 -19.77 17.25
N ARG A 76 -16.49 -19.82 15.92
CA ARG A 76 -17.35 -18.93 15.14
C ARG A 76 -18.81 -19.29 15.44
N THR A 77 -19.53 -18.39 16.11
CA THR A 77 -20.96 -18.51 16.39
C THR A 77 -21.78 -18.08 15.17
N ASP A 78 -23.04 -18.49 15.09
CA ASP A 78 -23.95 -18.04 14.01
C ASP A 78 -24.26 -16.53 14.06
N SER A 79 -23.91 -15.86 15.17
CA SER A 79 -23.93 -14.40 15.32
C SER A 79 -22.68 -13.69 14.81
N TYR A 80 -21.70 -14.40 14.24
CA TYR A 80 -20.49 -13.79 13.71
C TYR A 80 -20.80 -12.99 12.44
N VAL A 81 -20.76 -11.67 12.55
CA VAL A 81 -20.85 -10.75 11.41
C VAL A 81 -19.45 -10.27 11.06
N SER A 82 -18.95 -10.65 9.88
CA SER A 82 -17.73 -10.07 9.31
C SER A 82 -18.09 -8.73 8.68
N VAL A 83 -17.68 -7.62 9.28
CA VAL A 83 -17.96 -6.27 8.76
C VAL A 83 -16.92 -5.76 7.77
N GLY A 84 -15.82 -6.51 7.59
CA GLY A 84 -14.78 -6.19 6.61
C GLY A 84 -13.97 -7.43 6.24
N GLY A 85 -13.25 -7.33 5.12
CA GLY A 85 -12.29 -8.31 4.65
C GLY A 85 -11.44 -7.76 3.52
N HIS A 86 -10.33 -8.44 3.23
CA HIS A 86 -9.36 -8.05 2.21
C HIS A 86 -8.79 -9.29 1.51
N GLY A 87 -7.90 -9.10 0.54
CA GLY A 87 -7.33 -10.19 -0.28
C GLY A 87 -8.07 -10.44 -1.59
N TYR A 88 -8.91 -9.49 -2.00
CA TYR A 88 -9.51 -9.46 -3.34
C TYR A 88 -8.48 -9.07 -4.39
N ASP A 89 -8.95 -8.84 -5.61
CA ASP A 89 -8.14 -8.28 -6.69
C ASP A 89 -7.36 -7.01 -6.23
N PRO A 90 -6.03 -6.96 -6.35
CA PRO A 90 -5.24 -5.80 -5.96
C PRO A 90 -5.55 -4.54 -6.77
N ASP A 91 -6.23 -4.69 -7.92
CA ASP A 91 -6.68 -3.56 -8.74
C ASP A 91 -7.98 -2.93 -8.23
N ASP A 92 -8.67 -3.56 -7.27
CA ASP A 92 -9.83 -2.96 -6.65
C ASP A 92 -9.45 -1.75 -5.79
N MET A 93 -10.19 -0.66 -5.93
CA MET A 93 -9.97 0.57 -5.14
C MET A 93 -10.01 0.32 -3.62
N ASN A 94 -10.80 -0.66 -3.14
CA ASN A 94 -10.87 -0.95 -1.70
C ASN A 94 -9.65 -1.75 -1.19
N MET A 95 -8.81 -2.26 -2.08
CA MET A 95 -7.57 -2.98 -1.75
C MET A 95 -6.32 -2.08 -1.84
N LYS A 96 -6.47 -0.82 -2.24
CA LYS A 96 -5.36 0.13 -2.34
C LYS A 96 -4.90 0.56 -0.95
N GLY A 97 -3.59 0.60 -0.74
CA GLY A 97 -2.97 1.10 0.49
C GLY A 97 -2.69 2.60 0.43
N ILE A 98 -1.97 3.08 1.45
CA ILE A 98 -1.46 4.45 1.51
C ILE A 98 0.07 4.42 1.56
N PHE A 99 0.70 5.41 0.93
CA PHE A 99 2.13 5.68 1.07
C PHE A 99 2.31 7.14 1.47
N PHE A 100 3.12 7.38 2.50
CA PHE A 100 3.46 8.72 2.97
C PHE A 100 4.90 8.71 3.48
N ALA A 101 5.66 9.74 3.10
CA ALA A 101 7.05 9.89 3.50
C ALA A 101 7.33 11.34 3.91
N ARG A 102 8.16 11.51 4.93
CA ARG A 102 8.61 12.82 5.41
C ARG A 102 10.04 12.72 5.89
N GLY A 103 10.88 13.65 5.46
CA GLY A 103 12.28 13.70 5.85
C GLY A 103 13.10 14.60 4.92
N PRO A 104 14.38 14.80 5.20
CA PRO A 104 15.26 15.65 4.39
C PRO A 104 15.49 15.13 2.97
N ALA A 105 15.36 13.81 2.75
CA ALA A 105 15.50 13.18 1.43
C ALA A 105 14.28 13.41 0.52
N PHE A 106 13.12 13.72 1.09
CA PHE A 106 11.86 13.83 0.36
C PHE A 106 11.52 15.29 0.04
N ASP A 107 10.83 15.49 -1.08
CA ASP A 107 10.28 16.79 -1.43
C ASP A 107 9.12 17.17 -0.48
N CYS A 108 8.86 18.47 -0.35
CA CYS A 108 7.91 18.98 0.64
C CYS A 108 6.57 19.35 0.02
N GLY A 109 5.50 18.80 0.60
CA GLY A 109 4.13 19.10 0.15
C GLY A 109 3.79 18.54 -1.23
N SER A 110 4.63 17.64 -1.76
CA SER A 110 4.41 16.96 -3.03
C SER A 110 3.35 15.87 -2.89
N VAL A 111 2.39 15.84 -3.81
CA VAL A 111 1.53 14.68 -4.08
C VAL A 111 2.00 14.06 -5.39
N VAL A 112 2.29 12.77 -5.37
CA VAL A 112 2.75 12.03 -6.56
C VAL A 112 1.68 11.05 -7.02
N GLU A 113 1.85 10.55 -8.24
CA GLU A 113 1.03 9.47 -8.77
C GLU A 113 1.12 8.19 -7.91
N PRO A 114 0.10 7.32 -7.95
CA PRO A 114 0.13 6.05 -7.22
C PRO A 114 1.35 5.20 -7.60
N ILE A 115 2.01 4.68 -6.57
CA ILE A 115 3.14 3.73 -6.72
C ILE A 115 2.68 2.30 -6.44
N HIS A 116 3.49 1.32 -6.84
CA HIS A 116 3.24 -0.08 -6.48
C HIS A 116 3.97 -0.44 -5.18
N VAL A 117 3.45 -1.41 -4.44
CA VAL A 117 4.09 -1.88 -3.18
C VAL A 117 5.53 -2.36 -3.40
N VAL A 118 5.82 -2.92 -4.58
CA VAL A 118 7.16 -3.38 -4.96
C VAL A 118 8.15 -2.23 -5.16
N ASP A 119 7.68 -1.01 -5.38
CA ASP A 119 8.52 0.19 -5.54
C ASP A 119 9.03 0.71 -4.19
N VAL A 120 8.47 0.27 -3.05
CA VAL A 120 8.85 0.79 -1.73
C VAL A 120 10.26 0.37 -1.34
N TYR A 121 10.73 -0.81 -1.74
CA TYR A 121 12.06 -1.32 -1.37
C TYR A 121 13.18 -0.37 -1.81
N GLN A 122 13.17 0.04 -3.08
CA GLN A 122 14.15 0.95 -3.66
C GLN A 122 14.09 2.36 -3.05
N VAL A 123 12.92 2.80 -2.56
CA VAL A 123 12.80 4.06 -1.81
C VAL A 123 13.60 3.97 -0.52
N LEU A 124 13.47 2.87 0.22
CA LEU A 124 14.18 2.66 1.48
C LEU A 124 15.70 2.58 1.24
N THR A 125 16.15 1.81 0.24
CA THR A 125 17.59 1.70 -0.06
C THR A 125 18.18 3.03 -0.52
N HIS A 126 17.42 3.82 -1.30
CA HIS A 126 17.87 5.14 -1.74
C HIS A 126 18.10 6.09 -0.56
N VAL A 127 17.14 6.17 0.37
CA VAL A 127 17.25 7.01 1.58
C VAL A 127 18.38 6.55 2.51
N LEU A 128 18.60 5.24 2.61
CA LEU A 128 19.64 4.67 3.47
C LEU A 128 21.02 4.60 2.80
N HIS A 129 21.15 5.08 1.56
CA HIS A 129 22.38 4.98 0.76
C HIS A 129 22.91 3.54 0.61
N LEU A 130 21.99 2.60 0.47
CA LEU A 130 22.30 1.18 0.24
C LEU A 130 22.22 0.86 -1.26
N THR A 131 23.11 -0.03 -1.72
CA THR A 131 22.96 -0.62 -3.05
C THR A 131 21.80 -1.62 -3.02
N PRO A 132 20.74 -1.44 -3.83
CA PRO A 132 19.63 -2.37 -3.86
C PRO A 132 20.04 -3.71 -4.44
N LEU A 133 19.51 -4.81 -3.90
CA LEU A 133 19.54 -6.12 -4.54
C LEU A 133 18.53 -6.16 -5.71
N PRO A 134 18.62 -7.14 -6.63
CA PRO A 134 17.64 -7.28 -7.71
C PRO A 134 16.19 -7.32 -7.18
N HIS A 135 15.34 -6.46 -7.73
CA HIS A 135 13.93 -6.30 -7.33
C HIS A 135 13.05 -5.97 -8.53
N ASN A 136 11.73 -6.00 -8.34
CA ASN A 136 10.74 -5.73 -9.38
C ASN A 136 10.18 -4.29 -9.37
N GLY A 137 10.61 -3.45 -8.44
CA GLY A 137 10.25 -2.03 -8.43
C GLY A 137 10.76 -1.27 -9.66
N THR A 138 10.05 -0.21 -10.03
CA THR A 138 10.36 0.68 -11.17
C THR A 138 10.78 2.06 -10.66
N TRP A 139 11.98 2.53 -11.02
CA TRP A 139 12.55 3.79 -10.52
C TRP A 139 11.70 5.03 -10.84
N SER A 140 11.21 5.14 -12.07
CA SER A 140 10.46 6.30 -12.52
C SER A 140 9.14 6.53 -11.78
N HIS A 141 8.59 5.52 -11.09
CA HIS A 141 7.39 5.70 -10.27
C HIS A 141 7.67 6.50 -8.99
N VAL A 142 8.88 6.38 -8.43
CA VAL A 142 9.23 6.95 -7.13
C VAL A 142 10.26 8.06 -7.22
N GLU A 143 11.01 8.17 -8.30
CA GLU A 143 11.99 9.24 -8.51
C GLU A 143 11.45 10.65 -8.18
N PRO A 144 10.22 11.03 -8.57
CA PRO A 144 9.69 12.37 -8.28
C PRO A 144 9.42 12.66 -6.79
N ILE A 145 9.45 11.67 -5.89
CA ILE A 145 9.23 11.90 -4.45
C ILE A 145 10.45 12.52 -3.77
N PHE A 146 11.62 12.41 -4.39
CA PHE A 146 12.88 12.81 -3.79
C PHE A 146 13.20 14.27 -4.07
N ARG A 147 13.85 14.89 -3.08
CA ARG A 147 14.25 16.29 -3.15
C ARG A 147 15.35 16.46 -4.21
N THR A 148 15.19 17.45 -5.08
CA THR A 148 16.29 17.98 -5.89
C THR A 148 17.02 19.07 -5.11
N TYR A 149 18.31 19.26 -5.36
CA TYR A 149 19.18 20.14 -4.56
C TYR A 149 18.64 21.58 -4.36
N ASP A 150 17.77 22.05 -5.26
CA ASP A 150 17.23 23.41 -5.26
C ASP A 150 15.94 23.61 -4.46
N SER A 151 15.21 22.56 -4.03
CA SER A 151 13.96 22.72 -3.28
C SER A 151 14.19 22.91 -1.78
N VAL A 152 14.28 24.18 -1.35
CA VAL A 152 14.31 24.56 0.06
C VAL A 152 12.88 24.51 0.61
N CYS A 153 12.63 23.59 1.54
CA CYS A 153 11.39 23.61 2.32
C CYS A 153 11.44 24.77 3.32
N SER A 154 10.58 25.77 3.12
CA SER A 154 10.45 26.98 3.95
C SER A 154 9.89 26.74 5.36
N GLY A 155 10.28 25.64 6.01
CA GLY A 155 9.89 25.28 7.38
C GLY A 155 11.04 25.22 8.37
N ALA A 156 12.29 25.41 7.93
CA ALA A 156 13.35 25.83 8.82
C ALA A 156 13.36 27.36 8.77
N ASP A 157 12.82 28.01 9.81
CA ASP A 157 13.29 29.34 10.20
C ASP A 157 14.79 29.21 10.37
N ARG A 158 15.53 29.41 9.29
CA ARG A 158 16.94 29.73 9.38
C ARG A 158 16.92 31.05 10.12
N CYS A 159 17.10 30.99 11.44
CA CYS A 159 17.66 32.07 12.22
C CYS A 159 19.03 32.34 11.59
N PHE A 160 19.03 33.01 10.44
CA PHE A 160 20.15 33.77 9.99
C PHE A 160 20.33 34.80 11.09
N LEU A 161 21.24 34.52 12.03
CA LEU A 161 21.88 35.59 12.77
C LEU A 161 22.40 36.53 11.68
N SER A 162 21.65 37.60 11.44
CA SER A 162 22.00 38.56 10.42
C SER A 162 23.44 39.00 10.68
N LEU A 163 24.23 39.26 9.65
CA LEU A 163 25.60 39.75 9.82
C LEU A 163 25.67 40.95 10.78
N SER A 164 24.60 41.76 10.84
CA SER A 164 24.45 42.83 11.83
C SER A 164 24.41 42.36 13.29
N SER A 165 23.76 41.24 13.59
CA SER A 165 23.71 40.67 14.95
C SER A 165 25.05 40.09 15.40
N VAL A 166 25.81 39.45 14.49
CA VAL A 166 27.18 38.98 14.77
C VAL A 166 28.14 40.17 14.92
N LEU A 167 28.00 41.21 14.09
CA LEU A 167 28.78 42.43 14.21
C LEU A 167 28.51 43.18 15.52
N LEU A 168 27.25 43.24 15.97
CA LEU A 168 26.91 43.87 17.26
C LEU A 168 27.49 43.08 18.44
N LEU A 169 27.38 41.75 18.44
CA LEU A 169 27.96 40.91 19.49
C LEU A 169 29.49 41.03 19.54
N THR A 170 30.16 41.07 18.39
CA THR A 170 31.62 41.25 18.34
C THR A 170 32.04 42.64 18.81
N LEU A 171 31.34 43.70 18.41
CA LEU A 171 31.57 45.07 18.90
C LEU A 171 31.34 45.19 20.41
N MET A 172 30.29 44.57 20.95
CA MET A 172 30.01 44.55 22.39
C MET A 172 31.10 43.82 23.17
N LEU A 173 31.63 42.70 22.65
CA LEU A 173 32.72 41.97 23.26
C LEU A 173 34.04 42.76 23.23
N LEU A 174 34.34 43.45 22.13
CA LEU A 174 35.48 44.36 22.01
C LEU A 174 35.36 45.55 22.97
N ALA A 175 34.19 46.18 23.05
CA ALA A 175 33.94 47.27 23.99
C ALA A 175 34.14 46.82 25.45
N ARG A 176 33.70 45.60 25.79
CA ARG A 176 33.92 45.02 27.12
C ARG A 176 35.39 44.75 27.43
N GLN A 177 36.19 44.35 26.44
CA GLN A 177 37.64 44.17 26.62
C GLN A 177 38.41 45.49 26.77
N LEU A 178 37.86 46.61 26.29
CA LEU A 178 38.46 47.94 26.44
C LEU A 178 38.06 48.63 27.76
N MET A 179 37.02 48.16 28.42
CA MET A 179 36.50 48.72 29.68
C MET A 179 37.00 48.00 30.94
N ASN A 180 37.79 46.93 30.78
CA ASN A 180 38.51 46.22 31.85
C ASN A 180 40.02 46.46 31.69
#